data_AF-A0A6J5CWS0-F1
#
_entry.id   AF-A0A6J5CWS0-F1
#
_cell.length_a   1.000
_cell.length_b   1.000
_cell.length_c   1.000
_cell.angle_alpha   90.00
_cell.angle_beta   90.00
_cell.angle_gamma   90.00
#
_symmetry.space_group_name_H-M   'P 1'
#
loop_
_entity.id
_entity.type
_entity.pdbx_description
1 polymer ?
#
loop_
_entity_poly.entity_id
_entity_poly.type
_entity_poly.pdbx_seq_one_letter_code
_entity_poly.pdbx_strand_id
1 'polypeptide(L)'
;MKLRKLFTPKAPAHIPDGATFRINFPSDANLNKFPLEVRVSLEDAIARISAEKARLTAAIAEANQDRPLLVIVSDIERQQVEVRQRQQDTAQARGKVLIATMTMHECGEVVAREDRARNKLQTLFNEKGRRERASAAADELKALMAQVNG
;
A
#
# COMPACT_ATOMS: atom_id res chain seq x y z
N MET A 1 -39.22 30.44 -19.76
CA MET A 1 -38.57 29.66 -18.68
C MET A 1 -39.32 29.93 -17.37
N LYS A 2 -39.89 28.91 -16.72
CA LYS A 2 -40.59 29.05 -15.43
C LYS A 2 -39.78 28.36 -14.34
N LEU A 3 -39.28 29.14 -13.38
CA LEU A 3 -38.63 28.65 -12.16
C LEU A 3 -39.62 27.78 -11.38
N ARG A 4 -39.31 26.49 -11.20
CA ARG A 4 -40.07 25.60 -10.33
C ARG A 4 -39.82 26.04 -8.88
N LYS A 5 -40.88 26.50 -8.22
CA LYS A 5 -40.86 26.90 -6.81
C LYS A 5 -40.34 25.73 -5.97
N LEU A 6 -39.24 25.94 -5.25
CA LEU A 6 -38.85 25.07 -4.14
C LEU A 6 -40.02 25.06 -3.16
N PHE A 7 -40.65 23.91 -2.97
CA PHE A 7 -41.58 23.69 -1.87
C PHE A 7 -40.75 23.70 -0.57
N THR A 8 -40.72 24.82 0.14
CA THR A 8 -40.40 24.84 1.56
C THR A 8 -41.71 24.67 2.31
N PRO A 9 -41.99 23.51 2.94
CA PRO A 9 -43.19 23.38 3.74
C PRO A 9 -43.09 24.38 4.90
N LYS A 10 -44.05 25.30 5.01
CA LYS A 10 -44.21 26.12 6.22
C LYS A 10 -44.53 25.17 7.37
N ALA A 11 -43.72 25.20 8.43
CA ALA A 11 -44.03 24.48 9.66
C ALA A 11 -45.40 24.97 10.20
N PRO A 12 -46.30 24.07 10.64
CA PRO A 12 -47.56 24.46 11.25
C PRO A 12 -47.30 25.28 12.52
N ALA A 13 -48.04 26.37 12.71
CA ALA A 13 -47.88 27.27 13.85
C ALA A 13 -48.34 26.66 15.20
N HIS A 14 -48.87 25.44 15.21
CA HIS A 14 -49.28 24.76 16.43
C HIS A 14 -49.13 23.25 16.28
N ILE A 15 -48.33 22.64 17.16
CA ILE A 15 -48.13 21.19 17.25
C ILE A 15 -48.74 20.77 18.59
N PRO A 16 -49.82 19.96 18.61
CA PRO A 16 -50.35 19.41 19.86
C PRO A 16 -49.36 18.37 20.42
N ASP A 17 -49.14 18.42 21.73
CA ASP A 17 -48.23 17.52 22.45
C ASP A 17 -48.59 16.05 22.19
N GLY A 18 -47.62 15.29 21.70
CA GLY A 18 -47.73 13.84 21.46
C GLY A 18 -47.95 13.41 20.00
N ALA A 19 -48.04 14.33 19.04
CA ALA A 19 -48.12 13.96 17.62
C ALA A 19 -46.77 13.44 17.09
N THR A 20 -46.66 12.12 16.87
CA THR A 20 -45.50 11.53 16.21
C THR A 20 -45.63 11.71 14.70
N PHE A 21 -44.91 12.68 14.12
CA PHE A 21 -44.84 12.82 12.66
C PHE A 21 -43.89 11.77 12.09
N ARG A 22 -44.45 10.78 11.38
CA ARG A 22 -43.64 9.94 10.48
C ARG A 22 -43.32 10.75 9.23
N ILE A 23 -42.11 11.27 9.17
CA ILE A 23 -41.53 11.74 7.91
C ILE A 23 -41.30 10.48 7.06
N ASN A 24 -42.20 10.21 6.11
CA ASN A 24 -41.90 9.28 5.03
C ASN A 24 -40.85 9.94 4.14
N PHE A 25 -39.58 9.64 4.39
CA PHE A 25 -38.56 9.80 3.36
C PHE A 25 -38.99 8.97 2.16
N PRO A 26 -39.00 9.51 0.93
CA PRO A 26 -39.36 8.71 -0.24
C PRO A 26 -38.38 7.55 -0.31
N SER A 27 -38.90 6.33 -0.17
CA SER A 27 -38.21 5.05 -0.34
C SER A 27 -37.74 4.79 -1.78
N ASP A 28 -37.55 5.87 -2.55
CA ASP A 28 -37.34 5.89 -3.99
C ASP A 28 -35.87 5.89 -4.39
N ALA A 29 -34.97 5.48 -3.49
CA ALA A 29 -33.69 4.88 -3.88
C ALA A 29 -33.88 3.43 -4.36
N ASN A 30 -34.99 3.17 -5.04
CA ASN A 30 -35.33 1.84 -5.53
C ASN A 30 -34.53 1.64 -6.83
N LEU A 31 -33.43 0.87 -6.75
CA LEU A 31 -32.61 0.48 -7.91
C LEU A 31 -33.49 0.02 -9.09
N ASN A 32 -34.61 -0.68 -8.77
CA ASN A 32 -35.99 -0.55 -9.28
C ASN A 32 -36.31 0.37 -10.48
N LYS A 33 -35.78 1.59 -10.51
CA LYS A 33 -36.16 2.65 -11.47
C LYS A 33 -35.12 2.89 -12.57
N PHE A 34 -33.93 2.31 -12.46
CA PHE A 34 -32.92 2.41 -13.52
C PHE A 34 -33.19 1.36 -14.61
N PRO A 35 -32.94 1.69 -15.90
CA PRO A 35 -32.93 0.72 -16.99
C PRO A 35 -32.02 -0.46 -16.64
N LEU A 36 -32.41 -1.69 -17.02
CA LEU A 36 -31.67 -2.91 -16.66
C LEU A 36 -30.19 -2.82 -17.06
N GLU A 37 -29.89 -2.25 -18.23
CA GLU A 37 -28.53 -2.00 -18.73
C GLU A 37 -27.69 -1.09 -17.80
N VAL A 38 -28.33 -0.08 -17.21
CA VAL A 38 -27.66 0.84 -16.26
C VAL A 38 -27.36 0.12 -14.95
N ARG A 39 -28.20 -0.81 -14.52
CA ARG A 39 -27.95 -1.60 -13.30
C ARG A 39 -26.85 -2.62 -13.47
N VAL A 40 -26.86 -3.36 -14.58
CA VAL A 40 -25.79 -4.31 -14.90
C VAL A 40 -24.45 -3.57 -14.98
N SER A 41 -24.43 -2.40 -15.62
CA SER A 41 -23.25 -1.52 -15.67
C SER A 41 -22.78 -1.03 -14.28
N LEU A 42 -23.71 -0.67 -13.40
CA LEU A 42 -23.39 -0.25 -12.02
C LEU A 42 -22.92 -1.43 -11.16
N GLU A 43 -23.54 -2.60 -11.27
CA GLU A 43 -23.14 -3.83 -10.58
C GLU A 43 -21.74 -4.27 -11.01
N ASP A 44 -21.46 -4.23 -12.32
CA ASP A 44 -20.13 -4.48 -12.87
C ASP A 44 -19.10 -3.46 -12.37
N ALA A 45 -19.46 -2.17 -12.29
CA ALA A 45 -18.59 -1.14 -11.75
C ALA A 45 -18.30 -1.35 -10.26
N ILE A 46 -19.31 -1.71 -9.46
CA ILE A 46 -19.17 -2.03 -8.03
C ILE A 46 -18.28 -3.26 -7.85
N ALA A 47 -18.46 -4.30 -8.67
CA ALA A 47 -17.64 -5.50 -8.62
C ALA A 47 -16.17 -5.20 -8.92
N ARG A 48 -15.89 -4.36 -9.94
CA ARG A 48 -14.52 -3.92 -10.28
C ARG A 48 -13.88 -3.11 -9.15
N ILE A 49 -14.59 -2.14 -8.59
CA ILE A 49 -14.09 -1.31 -7.49
C ILE A 49 -13.83 -2.18 -6.24
N SER A 50 -14.71 -3.13 -5.96
CA SER A 50 -14.57 -4.05 -4.81
C SER A 50 -13.37 -4.98 -4.98
N ALA A 51 -13.16 -5.51 -6.18
CA ALA A 51 -11.99 -6.33 -6.51
C ALA A 51 -10.69 -5.53 -6.38
N GLU A 52 -10.65 -4.29 -6.89
CA GLU A 52 -9.47 -3.43 -6.80
C GLU A 52 -9.17 -3.03 -5.35
N LYS A 53 -10.20 -2.68 -4.57
CA LYS A 53 -10.07 -2.45 -3.12
C LYS A 53 -9.49 -3.66 -2.40
N ALA A 54 -9.97 -4.87 -2.70
CA ALA A 54 -9.46 -6.10 -2.09
C ALA A 54 -7.99 -6.35 -2.46
N ARG A 55 -7.63 -6.15 -3.73
CA ARG A 55 -6.25 -6.27 -4.22
C ARG A 55 -5.30 -5.31 -3.51
N LEU A 56 -5.64 -4.03 -3.44
CA LEU A 56 -4.83 -3.00 -2.77
C LEU A 56 -4.71 -3.29 -1.27
N THR A 57 -5.79 -3.71 -0.62
CA THR A 57 -5.78 -4.08 0.81
C THR A 57 -4.87 -5.28 1.07
N ALA A 58 -4.89 -6.29 0.21
CA ALA A 58 -4.01 -7.47 0.33
C ALA A 58 -2.53 -7.07 0.18
N ALA A 59 -2.19 -6.22 -0.79
CA ALA A 59 -0.82 -5.73 -0.99
C ALA A 59 -0.29 -4.95 0.22
N ILE A 60 -1.15 -4.14 0.85
CA ILE A 60 -0.81 -3.40 2.09
C ILE A 60 -0.60 -4.37 3.26
N ALA A 61 -1.48 -5.36 3.41
CA ALA A 61 -1.40 -6.34 4.50
C ALA A 61 -0.13 -7.21 4.41
N GLU A 62 0.26 -7.63 3.21
CA GLU A 62 1.49 -8.39 2.97
C GLU A 62 2.73 -7.60 3.43
N ALA A 63 2.82 -6.33 3.07
CA ALA A 63 3.96 -5.49 3.45
C ALA A 63 3.92 -4.97 4.88
N ASN A 64 2.82 -5.10 5.62
CA ASN A 64 2.77 -4.78 7.06
C ASN A 64 3.52 -5.82 7.91
N GLN A 65 3.88 -6.96 7.33
CA GLN A 65 4.78 -7.93 7.94
C GLN A 65 6.25 -7.51 7.84
N ASP A 66 6.58 -6.63 6.88
CA ASP A 66 7.92 -6.09 6.72
C ASP A 66 8.20 -5.00 7.76
N ARG A 67 9.48 -4.75 7.99
CA ARG A 67 9.91 -3.74 8.96
C ARG A 67 9.56 -2.33 8.47
N PRO A 68 9.50 -1.32 9.36
CA PRO A 68 9.29 0.06 8.95
C PRO A 68 10.34 0.51 7.93
N LEU A 69 9.91 1.29 6.92
CA LEU A 69 10.79 1.73 5.82
C LEU A 69 12.05 2.42 6.32
N LEU A 70 11.93 3.25 7.36
CA LEU A 70 13.07 3.95 7.97
C LEU A 70 14.12 2.96 8.53
N VAL A 71 13.67 1.87 9.15
CA VAL A 71 14.55 0.82 9.69
C VAL A 71 15.25 0.10 8.55
N ILE A 72 14.51 -0.25 7.48
CA ILE A 72 15.08 -0.91 6.29
C ILE A 72 16.15 -0.02 5.65
N VAL A 73 15.89 1.28 5.50
CA VAL A 73 16.85 2.24 4.93
C VAL A 73 18.11 2.33 5.79
N SER A 74 17.97 2.45 7.11
CA SER A 74 19.12 2.50 8.02
C SER A 74 19.97 1.21 7.97
N ASP A 75 19.31 0.05 7.89
CA ASP A 75 20.01 -1.23 7.74
C ASP A 75 20.72 -1.35 6.39
N ILE A 76 20.15 -0.81 5.31
CA ILE A 76 20.80 -0.76 4.00
C ILE A 76 22.09 0.06 4.09
N GLU A 77 22.05 1.26 4.69
CA GLU A 77 23.22 2.11 4.86
C GLU A 77 24.33 1.40 5.64
N ARG A 78 23.96 0.76 6.76
CA ARG A 78 24.89 -0.04 7.57
C ARG A 78 25.47 -1.20 6.77
N GLN A 79 24.65 -1.92 6.01
CA GLN A 79 25.08 -3.07 5.22
C GLN A 79 25.95 -2.66 4.03
N GLN A 80 25.73 -1.48 3.44
CA GLN A 80 26.60 -0.92 2.40
C GLN A 80 28.00 -0.59 2.93
N VAL A 81 28.11 -0.09 4.16
CA VAL A 81 29.42 0.10 4.82
C VAL A 81 30.08 -1.26 5.05
N GLU A 82 29.34 -2.26 5.53
CA GLU A 82 29.88 -3.61 5.72
C GLU A 82 30.37 -4.23 4.40
N VAL A 83 29.61 -4.13 3.31
CA VAL A 83 30.02 -4.65 2.00
C VAL A 83 31.32 -3.98 1.52
N ARG A 84 31.44 -2.66 1.69
CA ARG A 84 32.68 -1.93 1.33
C ARG A 84 33.87 -2.41 2.16
N GLN A 85 33.69 -2.62 3.46
CA GLN A 85 34.73 -3.18 4.32
C GLN A 85 35.12 -4.59 3.87
N ARG A 86 34.13 -5.46 3.59
CA ARG A 86 34.40 -6.83 3.13
C ARG A 86 35.10 -6.87 1.77
N GLN A 87 34.78 -5.96 0.86
CA GLN A 87 35.49 -5.82 -0.41
C GLN A 87 36.97 -5.48 -0.20
N GLN A 88 37.27 -4.58 0.74
CA GLN A 88 38.65 -4.26 1.10
C GLN A 88 39.35 -5.46 1.74
N ASP A 89 38.67 -6.16 2.67
CA ASP A 89 39.19 -7.38 3.30
C ASP A 89 39.51 -8.45 2.24
N THR A 90 38.63 -8.66 1.26
CA THR A 90 38.83 -9.59 0.13
C THR A 90 40.02 -9.17 -0.73
N ALA A 91 40.16 -7.89 -1.05
CA ALA A 91 41.29 -7.39 -1.83
C ALA A 91 42.63 -7.64 -1.10
N GLN A 92 42.68 -7.36 0.20
CA GLN A 92 43.85 -7.63 1.04
C GLN A 92 44.14 -9.13 1.16
N ALA A 93 43.11 -9.94 1.37
CA ALA A 93 43.20 -11.39 1.42
C ALA A 93 43.82 -11.95 0.11
N ARG A 94 43.31 -11.53 -1.06
CA ARG A 94 43.90 -11.91 -2.35
C ARG A 94 45.36 -11.47 -2.47
N GLY A 95 45.71 -10.27 -2.00
CA GLY A 95 47.10 -9.82 -1.93
C GLY A 95 47.99 -10.71 -1.07
N LYS A 96 47.51 -11.14 0.10
CA LYS A 96 48.25 -12.04 1.02
C LYS A 96 48.50 -13.43 0.45
N VAL A 97 47.57 -13.95 -0.35
CA VAL A 97 47.75 -15.20 -1.10
C VAL A 97 48.89 -15.07 -2.12
N LEU A 98 48.94 -13.96 -2.86
CA LEU A 98 49.96 -13.75 -3.90
C LEU A 98 51.39 -13.73 -3.32
N ILE A 99 51.55 -13.25 -2.09
CA ILE A 99 52.83 -13.25 -1.37
C ILE A 99 53.01 -14.49 -0.46
N ALA A 100 52.16 -15.51 -0.61
CA ALA A 100 52.19 -16.77 0.15
C ALA A 100 52.11 -16.63 1.68
N THR A 101 51.55 -15.52 2.17
CA THR A 101 51.33 -15.27 3.62
C THR A 101 49.96 -15.75 4.11
N MET A 102 49.13 -16.26 3.22
CA MET A 102 47.82 -16.81 3.50
C MET A 102 47.47 -17.89 2.46
N THR A 103 46.74 -18.91 2.86
CA THR A 103 46.32 -20.00 1.97
C THR A 103 45.12 -19.60 1.10
N MET A 104 44.94 -20.33 0.00
CA MET A 104 43.74 -20.19 -0.85
C MET A 104 42.44 -20.50 -0.09
N HIS A 105 42.49 -21.43 0.88
CA HIS A 105 41.33 -21.79 1.69
C HIS A 105 40.90 -20.64 2.60
N GLU A 106 41.84 -20.05 3.35
CA GLU A 106 41.58 -18.87 4.18
C GLU A 106 41.10 -17.67 3.36
N CYS A 107 41.63 -17.48 2.15
CA CYS A 107 41.11 -16.46 1.22
C CYS A 107 39.65 -16.74 0.82
N GLY A 108 39.31 -18.00 0.56
CA GLY A 108 37.96 -18.42 0.22
C GLY A 108 36.95 -18.10 1.33
N GLU A 109 37.34 -18.25 2.60
CA GLU A 109 36.47 -17.87 3.72
C GLU A 109 36.16 -16.37 3.76
N VAL A 110 37.15 -15.52 3.45
CA VAL A 110 36.96 -14.06 3.41
C VAL A 110 36.02 -13.68 2.28
N VAL A 111 36.22 -14.25 1.08
CA VAL A 111 35.31 -14.04 -0.07
C VAL A 111 33.89 -14.48 0.28
N ALA A 112 33.72 -15.64 0.93
CA ALA A 112 32.40 -16.13 1.34
C ALA A 112 31.71 -15.21 2.37
N ARG A 113 32.45 -14.42 3.16
CA ARG A 113 31.88 -13.40 4.05
C ARG A 113 31.40 -12.17 3.27
N GLU A 114 32.15 -11.76 2.24
CA GLU A 114 31.72 -10.70 1.32
C GLU A 114 30.42 -11.08 0.59
N ASP A 115 30.36 -12.30 0.04
CA ASP A 115 29.17 -12.77 -0.68
C ASP A 115 27.93 -12.81 0.23
N ARG A 116 28.08 -13.26 1.48
CA ARG A 116 27.01 -13.20 2.48
C ARG A 116 26.54 -11.78 2.76
N ALA A 117 27.47 -10.83 2.90
CA ALA A 117 27.14 -9.43 3.12
C ALA A 117 26.39 -8.82 1.91
N ARG A 118 26.78 -9.17 0.69
CA ARG A 118 26.10 -8.76 -0.56
C ARG A 118 24.69 -9.35 -0.65
N ASN A 119 24.53 -10.64 -0.34
CA ASN A 119 23.22 -11.30 -0.35
C ASN A 119 22.26 -10.69 0.67
N LYS A 120 22.77 -10.33 1.86
CA LYS A 120 21.99 -9.62 2.86
C LYS A 120 21.55 -8.24 2.37
N LEU A 121 22.45 -7.48 1.74
CA LEU A 121 22.12 -6.19 1.14
C LEU A 121 21.03 -6.32 0.06
N GLN A 122 21.11 -7.33 -0.81
CA GLN A 122 20.07 -7.60 -1.81
C GLN A 122 18.71 -7.90 -1.19
N THR A 123 18.69 -8.68 -0.11
CA THR A 123 17.46 -9.00 0.62
C THR A 123 16.81 -7.74 1.20
N LEU A 124 17.61 -6.83 1.77
CA LEU A 124 17.13 -5.55 2.27
C LEU A 124 16.55 -4.65 1.17
N PHE A 125 17.16 -4.62 -0.02
CA PHE A 125 16.59 -3.90 -1.17
C PHE A 125 15.26 -4.48 -1.63
N ASN A 126 15.12 -5.81 -1.65
CA ASN A 126 13.86 -6.46 -1.98
C ASN A 126 12.77 -6.15 -0.95
N GLU A 127 13.11 -6.12 0.34
CA GLU A 127 12.20 -5.69 1.42
C GLU A 127 11.79 -4.22 1.26
N LYS A 128 12.75 -3.32 0.98
CA LYS A 128 12.46 -1.91 0.69
C LYS A 128 11.48 -1.75 -0.46
N GLY A 129 11.71 -2.43 -1.58
CA GLY A 129 10.84 -2.37 -2.75
C GLY A 129 9.44 -2.96 -2.53
N ARG A 130 9.29 -3.94 -1.63
CA ARG A 130 7.96 -4.41 -1.18
C ARG A 130 7.24 -3.33 -0.39
N ARG A 131 7.94 -2.67 0.55
CA ARG A 131 7.35 -1.62 1.38
C ARG A 131 6.98 -0.36 0.59
N GLU A 132 7.80 0.04 -0.38
CA GLU A 132 7.50 1.16 -1.28
C GLU A 132 6.26 0.89 -2.14
N ARG A 133 6.13 -0.32 -2.70
CA ARG A 133 4.93 -0.73 -3.46
C ARG A 133 3.68 -0.71 -2.61
N ALA A 134 3.76 -1.13 -1.34
CA ALA A 134 2.62 -1.08 -0.44
C ALA A 134 2.24 0.35 -0.03
N SER A 135 3.22 1.25 0.11
CA SER A 135 2.94 2.67 0.33
C SER A 135 2.18 3.26 -0.86
N ALA A 136 2.63 2.98 -2.09
CA ALA A 136 1.94 3.41 -3.30
C ALA A 136 0.51 2.84 -3.37
N ALA A 137 0.32 1.55 -3.07
CA ALA A 137 -1.00 0.92 -3.01
C ALA A 137 -1.92 1.55 -1.95
N ALA A 138 -1.37 2.01 -0.82
CA ALA A 138 -2.13 2.72 0.20
C ALA A 138 -2.60 4.11 -0.27
N ASP A 139 -1.74 4.83 -0.99
CA ASP A 139 -2.09 6.12 -1.59
C ASP A 139 -3.16 5.95 -2.69
N GLU A 140 -3.03 4.93 -3.53
CA GLU A 140 -4.04 4.55 -4.54
C GLU A 140 -5.38 4.18 -3.90
N LEU A 141 -5.36 3.39 -2.81
CA LEU A 141 -6.56 3.02 -2.08
C LEU A 141 -7.26 4.25 -1.48
N LYS A 142 -6.48 5.19 -0.93
CA LYS A 142 -7.01 6.45 -0.39
C LYS A 142 -7.63 7.31 -1.49
N ALA A 143 -7.01 7.38 -2.67
CA ALA A 143 -7.55 8.09 -3.82
C ALA A 143 -8.86 7.46 -4.32
N LEU A 144 -8.90 6.12 -4.45
CA LEU A 144 -10.10 5.38 -4.83
C LEU A 144 -11.24 5.63 -3.83
N MET A 145 -10.96 5.57 -2.53
CA MET A 145 -11.97 5.85 -1.51
C MET A 145 -12.46 7.30 -1.53
N ALA A 146 -11.60 8.26 -1.85
CA ALA A 146 -12.01 9.66 -2.00
C ALA A 146 -12.94 9.85 -3.21
N GLN A 147 -12.71 9.13 -4.31
CA GLN A 147 -13.58 9.17 -5.50
C GLN A 147 -14.95 8.53 -5.26
N VAL A 148 -15.02 7.48 -4.43
CA VAL A 148 -16.28 6.78 -4.11
C VAL A 148 -17.14 7.56 -3.11
N ASN A 149 -16.51 8.31 -2.20
CA ASN A 149 -17.21 9.08 -1.16
C ASN A 149 -17.46 10.56 -1.53
N GLY A 150 -16.92 11.01 -2.66
CA GLY A 150 -17.00 12.40 -3.14
C GLY A 150 -18.18 12.69 -4.05
#